data_AF-A0A448PE97-F1
#
_entry.id   AF-A0A448PE97-F1
#
_cell.length_a   1.000
_cell.length_b   1.000
_cell.length_c   1.000
_cell.angle_alpha   90.00
_cell.angle_beta   90.00
_cell.angle_gamma   90.00
#
_symmetry.space_group_name_H-M   'P 1'
#
loop_
_entity.id
_entity.type
_entity.pdbx_description
1 polymer ?
#
loop_
_entity_poly.entity_id
_entity_poly.type
_entity_poly.pdbx_seq_one_letter_code
_entity_poly.pdbx_strand_id
1 'polypeptide(L)' 'MTTHYLSLHGFAARIGIAYSTIRNYQRQKRLPAPDAIIGEGNATTHGWLPETVDHWQANRPGRGARTDLKNRS' A
#
# COMPACT_ATOMS: atom_id res chain seq x y z
N MET A 1 17.49 -1.89 -16.95
CA MET A 1 16.82 -2.37 -15.73
C MET A 1 15.34 -2.10 -15.86
N THR A 2 14.47 -3.05 -15.52
CA THR A 2 13.02 -2.92 -15.65
C THR A 2 12.42 -2.51 -14.31
N THR A 3 11.65 -1.43 -14.28
CA THR A 3 10.96 -0.97 -13.07
C THR A 3 9.61 -1.69 -12.95
N HIS A 4 9.42 -2.42 -11.85
CA HIS A 4 8.16 -3.11 -11.57
C HIS A 4 7.32 -2.29 -10.59
N TYR A 5 6.15 -1.85 -11.05
CA TYR A 5 5.17 -1.18 -10.21
C TYR A 5 4.19 -2.17 -9.61
N LEU A 6 3.84 -1.96 -8.35
CA LEU A 6 2.83 -2.70 -7.62
C LEU A 6 1.46 -2.06 -7.86
N SER A 7 0.51 -2.87 -8.33
CA SER A 7 -0.90 -2.49 -8.31
C SER A 7 -1.41 -2.40 -6.87
N LEU A 8 -2.63 -1.89 -6.68
CA LEU A 8 -3.29 -1.87 -5.37
C LEU A 8 -3.32 -3.25 -4.69
N HIS A 9 -3.42 -4.32 -5.47
CA HIS A 9 -3.37 -5.69 -4.97
C HIS A 9 -1.96 -6.07 -4.49
N GLY A 10 -0.93 -5.73 -5.26
CA GLY A 10 0.47 -5.93 -4.87
C GLY A 10 0.86 -5.12 -3.63
N PHE A 11 0.34 -3.90 -3.51
CA PHE A 11 0.49 -3.07 -2.30
C PHE A 11 -0.09 -3.81 -1.09
N ALA A 12 -1.34 -4.26 -1.15
CA ALA A 12 -1.99 -4.97 -0.05
C ALA A 12 -1.22 -6.23 0.39
N ALA A 13 -0.78 -7.03 -0.59
CA ALA A 13 -0.01 -8.24 -0.35
C ALA A 13 1.32 -7.94 0.35
N ARG A 14 2.04 -6.89 -0.10
CA ARG A 14 3.33 -6.50 0.47
C ARG A 14 3.24 -6.09 1.95
N ILE A 15 2.21 -5.33 2.31
CA ILE A 15 2.00 -4.88 3.70
C ILE A 15 1.18 -5.86 4.55
N GLY A 16 0.77 -7.00 3.98
CA GLY A 16 0.03 -8.06 4.67
C GLY A 16 -1.38 -7.66 5.13
N ILE A 17 -2.11 -6.86 4.35
CA ILE A 17 -3.51 -6.52 4.66
C ILE A 17 -4.48 -7.01 3.60
N ALA A 18 -5.76 -7.11 3.96
CA ALA A 18 -6.81 -7.47 3.02
C ALA A 18 -6.98 -6.39 1.94
N TYR A 19 -7.31 -6.84 0.72
CA TYR A 19 -7.55 -5.96 -0.41
C TYR A 19 -8.68 -4.95 -0.16
N SER A 20 -9.73 -5.37 0.56
CA SER A 20 -10.82 -4.48 0.99
C SER A 20 -10.34 -3.34 1.87
N THR A 21 -9.36 -3.59 2.75
CA THR A 21 -8.77 -2.58 3.65
C THR A 21 -7.95 -1.55 2.87
N ILE A 22 -7.07 -1.98 1.95
CA ILE A 22 -6.30 -1.04 1.13
C ILE A 22 -7.21 -0.20 0.23
N ARG A 23 -8.28 -0.80 -0.31
CA ARG A 23 -9.26 -0.10 -1.14
C ARG A 23 -9.97 0.98 -0.32
N ASN A 24 -10.28 0.71 0.94
CA ASN A 24 -10.85 1.71 1.83
C ASN A 24 -9.86 2.86 2.10
N TYR A 25 -8.57 2.56 2.32
CA TYR A 25 -7.55 3.61 2.47
C TYR A 25 -7.36 4.45 1.23
N GLN A 26 -7.45 3.85 0.04
CA GLN A 26 -7.43 4.60 -1.21
C GLN A 26 -8.61 5.59 -1.27
N ARG A 27 -9.83 5.13 -0.96
CA ARG A 27 -11.03 5.99 -0.93
C ARG A 27 -10.93 7.10 0.11
N GLN A 28 -10.28 6.83 1.24
CA GLN A 28 -10.02 7.80 2.30
C GLN A 28 -8.79 8.70 2.02
N LYS A 29 -8.12 8.56 0.86
CA LYS A 29 -6.88 9.28 0.51
C LYS A 29 -5.78 9.14 1.58
N ARG A 30 -5.70 7.97 2.23
CA ARG A 30 -4.67 7.63 3.24
C ARG A 30 -3.45 6.93 2.65
N LEU A 31 -3.54 6.51 1.40
CA LEU A 31 -2.43 5.94 0.65
C LEU A 31 -1.51 7.05 0.13
N PRO A 32 -0.22 6.75 -0.11
CA PRO A 32 0.68 7.71 -0.70
C PRO A 32 0.26 7.98 -2.16
N ALA A 33 0.74 9.10 -2.72
CA ALA A 33 0.57 9.39 -4.13
C ALA A 33 1.09 8.20 -4.99
N PRO A 34 0.38 7.82 -6.05
CA PRO A 34 0.82 6.77 -6.95
C PRO A 34 2.00 7.24 -7.79
N ASP A 35 3.04 6.41 -7.90
CA ASP A 35 4.23 6.69 -8.70
C ASP A 35 3.96 6.54 -10.20
N ALA A 36 2.98 5.70 -10.54
CA ALA A 36 2.52 5.49 -11.91
C ALA A 36 1.00 5.45 -11.96
N ILE A 37 0.45 6.01 -13.02
CA ILE A 37 -0.97 5.91 -13.36
C ILE A 37 -1.03 5.23 -14.72
N ILE A 38 -1.65 4.04 -14.77
CA ILE A 38 -1.73 3.20 -15.96
C ILE A 38 -3.18 3.19 -16.45
N GLY A 39 -3.40 3.57 -17.72
CA GLY A 39 -4.70 3.62 -18.36
C GLY A 39 -5.28 5.03 -18.52
N GLU A 40 -6.36 5.14 -19.28
CA GLU A 40 -7.09 6.40 -19.52
C GLU A 40 -8.57 6.27 -19.09
N GLY A 41 -9.14 7.38 -18.60
CA GLY A 41 -10.55 7.46 -18.21
C GLY A 41 -10.93 6.55 -17.03
N ASN A 42 -12.04 5.82 -17.16
CA ASN A 42 -12.60 5.02 -16.05
C ASN A 42 -11.80 3.76 -15.70
N ALA A 43 -10.79 3.39 -16.50
CA ALA A 43 -9.95 2.21 -16.30
C ALA A 43 -8.55 2.57 -15.77
N THR A 44 -8.49 3.52 -14.85
CA THR A 44 -7.23 4.01 -14.31
C THR A 44 -6.71 3.12 -13.18
N THR A 45 -5.56 2.47 -13.40
CA THR A 45 -4.86 1.66 -12.41
C THR A 45 -3.72 2.45 -11.79
N HIS A 46 -3.73 2.56 -10.47
CA HIS A 46 -2.67 3.19 -9.71
C HIS A 46 -1.55 2.18 -9.42
N GLY A 47 -0.32 2.58 -9.69
CA GLY A 47 0.90 1.83 -9.45
C GLY A 47 1.80 2.53 -8.45
N TRP A 48 2.41 1.75 -7.56
CA TRP A 48 3.38 2.23 -6.57
C TRP A 48 4.69 1.47 -6.70
N LEU A 49 5.80 2.14 -6.43
CA LEU A 49 7.08 1.47 -6.29
C LEU A 49 7.11 0.63 -4.99
N PRO A 50 7.83 -0.50 -4.98
CA PRO A 50 8.08 -1.24 -3.75
C PRO A 50 8.62 -0.34 -2.62
N GLU A 51 9.54 0.57 -2.97
CA GLU A 51 10.16 1.53 -2.05
C GLU A 51 9.14 2.52 -1.47
N THR A 52 8.22 3.03 -2.30
CA THR A 52 7.13 3.91 -1.87
C THR A 52 6.21 3.20 -0.88
N VAL A 53 5.90 1.92 -1.14
CA VAL A 53 5.07 1.10 -0.25
C VAL A 53 5.78 0.87 1.09
N ASP A 54 7.07 0.52 1.07
CA ASP A 54 7.86 0.27 2.29
C ASP A 54 8.00 1.54 3.14
N HIS A 55 8.31 2.67 2.49
CA HIS A 55 8.42 3.96 3.17
C HIS A 55 7.09 4.39 3.79
N TRP A 56 5.99 4.21 3.07
CA TRP A 56 4.66 4.49 3.61
C TRP A 56 4.31 3.54 4.76
N GLN A 57 4.63 2.24 4.66
CA GLN A 57 4.38 1.27 5.73
C GLN A 57 5.12 1.64 7.02
N ALA A 58 6.37 2.12 6.91
CA ALA A 58 7.18 2.57 8.03
C ALA A 58 6.59 3.82 8.71
N ASN A 59 6.04 4.75 7.93
CA ASN A 59 5.52 6.04 8.40
C ASN A 59 3.99 6.07 8.56
N ARG A 60 3.32 4.92 8.44
CA ARG A 60 1.87 4.86 8.30
C ARG A 60 1.13 5.43 9.51
N PRO A 61 0.27 6.45 9.35
CA PRO A 61 -0.58 6.96 10.43
C PRO A 61 -1.64 5.90 10.78
N GLY A 62 -1.45 5.19 11.88
CA GLY A 62 -2.32 4.10 12.33
C GLY A 62 -1.63 2.87 12.89
N ARG A 63 -0.30 2.88 13.09
CA ARG A 63 0.38 1.92 13.96
C ARG A 63 0.63 2.54 15.34
N GLY A 64 -0.45 2.99 16.00
CA GLY A 64 -0.43 3.00 17.46
C GLY A 64 -0.27 1.54 17.91
N ALA A 65 0.88 1.22 18.48
CA ALA A 65 1.19 0.01 19.25
C ALA A 65 0.37 -1.26 18.94
N ARG A 66 0.96 -2.19 18.19
CA ARG A 66 0.81 -3.62 18.55
C ARG A 66 2.18 -4.15 18.96
N THR A 67 2.61 -3.69 20.13
CA THR A 67 3.68 -4.30 20.93
C THR A 67 3.30 -5.72 21.39
N ASP A 68 2.06 -6.16 21.20
CA ASP A 68 1.54 -7.38 21.82
C ASP A 68 1.95 -8.71 21.15
N LEU A 69 2.40 -8.72 19.89
CA LEU A 69 2.83 -9.99 19.24
C LEU A 69 4.33 -10.28 19.39
N LYS A 70 4.87 -10.00 20.58
CA LYS A 70 6.14 -10.55 21.08
C LYS A 70 6.02 -10.89 22.56
N ASN A 71 5.06 -11.74 22.91
CA ASN A 71 5.21 -12.56 24.11
C ASN A 71 4.60 -13.95 23.89
N ARG A 72 5.40 -14.85 23.31
CA ARG A 72 5.22 -16.28 23.48
C ARG A 72 6.61 -16.92 23.53
N SER A 73 7.17 -16.97 24.72
CA SER A 73 8.32 -17.79 25.12
C SER A 73 8.09 -18.19 26.56
#